data_AF-A0A660T4Z8-F1
#
_entry.id   AF-A0A660T4Z8-F1
#
_cell.length_a   1.000
_cell.length_b   1.000
_cell.length_c   1.000
_cell.angle_alpha   90.00
_cell.angle_beta   90.00
_cell.angle_gamma   90.00
#
_symmetry.space_group_name_H-M   'P 1'
#
loop_
_entity.id
_entity.type
_entity.pdbx_description
1 polymer ?
#
loop_
_entity_poly.entity_id
_entity_poly.type
_entity_poly.pdbx_seq_one_letter_code
_entity_poly.pdbx_strand_id
1 'polypeptide(L)'
;MEQNSRAITLYYTDKEINSLLSAINTDDTPFTKHYNQNEDFFLKLENDFSIPHLPIHHDIKKQYPEKNYIRNLKMIMRQLIPLAPALFRELTYSFDPTEILRPSFFKLYKIENTHYLYVLRLNLLFRAQDDIILERGNNDLNPSYRTNHLYLTSTIIPLNEVKLNDGKIQSFIIKETISQTWIGERGRGYFVQGIWMDDDLTKFFSKLFLPKGKRTYPFYPFICKYKTVCQNVIDFSASGRRTKLPYLHRVIHFLEPQITKIQNALKNNEFSEDIDIFKELKEKVPSSWYKPWENIKIKVYLNNQDQKEFEVED
;
A
#
# COMPACT_ATOMS: atom_id res chain seq x y z
N MET A 1 -11.58 -17.52 11.78
CA MET A 1 -10.20 -18.03 11.85
C MET A 1 -9.29 -16.85 11.59
N GLU A 2 -8.68 -16.30 12.63
CA GLU A 2 -7.90 -15.04 12.54
C GLU A 2 -6.71 -15.23 11.60
N GLN A 3 -6.73 -14.57 10.43
CA GLN A 3 -5.54 -14.45 9.59
C GLN A 3 -4.70 -13.27 10.11
N ASN A 4 -4.22 -13.43 11.35
CA ASN A 4 -3.23 -12.57 11.99
C ASN A 4 -1.86 -12.93 11.39
N SER A 5 -1.69 -12.81 10.07
CA SER A 5 -0.51 -13.37 9.41
C SER A 5 0.70 -12.50 9.69
N ARG A 6 1.48 -12.90 10.70
CA ARG A 6 2.87 -12.44 10.95
C ARG A 6 3.78 -12.57 9.73
N ALA A 7 3.32 -13.27 8.71
CA ALA A 7 4.03 -13.54 7.48
C ALA A 7 3.19 -13.17 6.25
N ILE A 8 3.84 -12.67 5.21
CA ILE A 8 3.30 -12.63 3.85
C ILE A 8 3.88 -13.83 3.09
N THR A 9 3.02 -14.74 2.63
CA THR A 9 3.45 -15.99 1.97
C THR A 9 3.51 -15.81 0.46
N LEU A 10 4.58 -16.28 -0.16
CA LEU A 10 4.75 -16.30 -1.61
C LEU A 10 4.33 -17.67 -2.14
N TYR A 11 3.16 -17.75 -2.77
CA TYR A 11 2.63 -19.01 -3.28
C TYR A 11 3.06 -19.29 -4.72
N TYR A 12 2.97 -18.29 -5.60
CA TYR A 12 3.25 -18.45 -7.02
C TYR A 12 3.75 -17.15 -7.65
N THR A 13 4.61 -17.29 -8.65
CA THR A 13 5.09 -16.21 -9.52
C THR A 13 4.95 -16.65 -10.98
N ASP A 14 4.71 -15.70 -11.89
CA ASP A 14 4.55 -16.00 -13.32
C ASP A 14 5.74 -15.45 -14.12
N LYS A 15 6.35 -16.34 -14.92
CA LYS A 15 7.55 -16.02 -15.70
C LYS A 15 7.30 -14.94 -16.75
N GLU A 16 6.14 -14.94 -17.40
CA GLU A 16 5.84 -13.99 -18.47
C GLU A 16 5.54 -12.60 -17.91
N ILE A 17 4.72 -12.50 -16.86
CA ILE A 17 4.50 -11.24 -16.15
C ILE A 17 5.84 -10.69 -15.68
N ASN A 18 6.66 -11.49 -15.00
CA ASN A 18 7.97 -11.04 -14.54
C ASN A 18 8.91 -10.62 -15.69
N SER A 19 8.79 -11.23 -16.88
CA SER A 19 9.55 -10.81 -18.06
C SER A 19 9.07 -9.47 -18.61
N LEU A 20 7.75 -9.20 -18.57
CA LEU A 20 7.20 -7.88 -18.90
C LEU A 20 7.71 -6.83 -17.92
N LEU A 21 7.74 -7.14 -16.62
CA LEU A 21 8.22 -6.21 -15.58
C LEU A 21 9.73 -5.92 -15.71
N SER A 22 10.54 -6.94 -16.02
CA SER A 22 11.99 -6.77 -16.16
C SER A 22 12.39 -6.00 -17.42
N ALA A 23 11.50 -5.91 -18.41
CA ALA A 23 11.73 -5.13 -19.63
C ALA A 23 11.52 -3.61 -19.45
N ILE A 24 10.96 -3.17 -18.30
CA ILE A 24 10.71 -1.76 -18.02
C ILE A 24 12.03 -1.04 -17.76
N ASN A 25 12.33 -0.03 -18.59
CA ASN A 25 13.59 0.73 -18.54
C ASN A 25 13.41 2.23 -18.28
N THR A 26 12.18 2.69 -18.02
CA THR A 26 11.86 4.10 -17.72
C THR A 26 11.26 4.25 -16.31
N ASP A 27 11.48 5.42 -15.70
CA ASP A 27 10.83 5.87 -14.46
C ASP A 27 9.70 6.88 -14.73
N ASP A 28 9.18 6.93 -15.97
CA ASP A 28 8.09 7.84 -16.32
C ASP A 28 6.83 7.58 -15.46
N THR A 29 6.24 8.66 -15.00
CA THR A 29 4.98 8.68 -14.23
C THR A 29 3.91 9.48 -14.99
N PRO A 30 3.39 8.98 -16.13
CA PRO A 30 2.40 9.68 -16.94
C PRO A 30 0.98 9.56 -16.34
N PHE A 31 0.86 9.85 -15.05
CA PHE A 31 -0.37 9.74 -14.29
C PHE A 31 -0.36 10.72 -13.12
N THR A 32 -1.54 11.04 -12.63
CA THR A 32 -1.74 11.84 -11.41
C THR A 32 -2.23 10.96 -10.27
N LYS A 33 -2.02 11.40 -9.03
CA LYS A 33 -2.27 10.61 -7.81
C LYS A 33 -3.45 11.18 -7.07
N HIS A 34 -4.42 10.33 -6.74
CA HIS A 34 -5.70 10.78 -6.21
C HIS A 34 -6.19 9.92 -5.07
N TYR A 35 -7.07 10.50 -4.27
CA TYR A 35 -7.96 9.80 -3.37
C TYR A 35 -9.40 10.14 -3.71
N ASN A 36 -10.28 9.15 -3.70
CA ASN A 36 -11.71 9.38 -3.88
C ASN A 36 -12.37 9.88 -2.56
N GLN A 37 -13.69 10.08 -2.60
CA GLN A 37 -14.45 10.52 -1.42
C GLN A 37 -14.37 9.54 -0.23
N ASN A 38 -14.12 8.26 -0.50
CA ASN A 38 -13.99 7.20 0.49
C ASN A 38 -12.54 6.99 0.95
N GLU A 39 -11.62 7.89 0.57
CA GLU A 39 -10.19 7.80 0.90
C GLU A 39 -9.48 6.59 0.27
N ASP A 40 -10.01 6.03 -0.83
CA ASP A 40 -9.30 5.03 -1.62
C ASP A 40 -8.30 5.70 -2.56
N PHE A 41 -7.04 5.27 -2.48
CA PHE A 41 -5.99 5.76 -3.37
C PHE A 41 -6.10 5.17 -4.78
N PHE A 42 -5.96 6.02 -5.79
CA PHE A 42 -5.89 5.62 -7.19
C PHE A 42 -4.95 6.51 -8.01
N LEU A 43 -4.49 5.97 -9.13
CA LEU A 43 -3.83 6.73 -10.17
C LEU A 43 -4.84 7.06 -11.26
N LYS A 44 -4.88 8.33 -11.68
CA LYS A 44 -5.64 8.74 -12.86
C LYS A 44 -4.70 8.71 -14.07
N LEU A 45 -4.92 7.73 -14.93
CA LEU A 45 -4.11 7.49 -16.13
C LEU A 45 -4.59 8.39 -17.29
N GLU A 46 -3.69 8.68 -18.22
CA GLU A 46 -4.00 9.50 -19.40
C GLU A 46 -5.00 8.79 -20.34
N ASN A 47 -4.91 7.47 -20.46
CA ASN A 47 -5.76 6.66 -21.34
C ASN A 47 -6.49 5.58 -20.56
N ASP A 48 -7.67 5.23 -21.06
CA ASP A 48 -8.46 4.10 -20.58
C ASP A 48 -7.73 2.76 -20.82
N PHE A 49 -7.97 1.81 -19.92
CA PHE A 49 -7.65 0.40 -20.09
C PHE A 49 -8.89 -0.46 -19.79
N SER A 50 -8.88 -1.68 -20.30
CA SER A 50 -9.97 -2.63 -20.10
C SER A 50 -9.57 -3.77 -19.18
N ILE A 51 -10.43 -4.09 -18.23
CA ILE A 51 -10.35 -5.26 -17.37
C ILE A 51 -11.31 -6.32 -17.93
N PRO A 52 -10.81 -7.48 -18.40
CA PRO A 52 -11.66 -8.59 -18.82
C PRO A 52 -12.36 -9.23 -17.63
N HIS A 53 -13.28 -10.17 -17.89
CA HIS A 53 -13.87 -10.99 -16.84
C HIS A 53 -12.79 -11.64 -15.96
N LEU A 54 -12.89 -11.40 -14.66
CA LEU A 54 -12.06 -12.06 -13.65
C LEU A 54 -12.96 -12.88 -12.72
N PRO A 55 -12.50 -14.06 -12.28
CA PRO A 55 -13.23 -14.83 -11.28
C PRO A 55 -13.37 -14.03 -9.98
N ILE A 56 -14.54 -14.12 -9.35
CA ILE A 56 -14.78 -13.51 -8.04
C ILE A 56 -14.41 -14.44 -6.87
N HIS A 57 -14.25 -15.73 -7.17
CA HIS A 57 -13.90 -16.76 -6.21
C HIS A 57 -12.68 -17.57 -6.68
N HIS A 58 -11.88 -18.02 -5.71
CA HIS A 58 -10.78 -18.96 -5.92
C HIS A 58 -10.69 -19.84 -4.68
N ASP A 59 -10.41 -21.12 -4.89
CA ASP A 59 -10.21 -22.05 -3.77
C ASP A 59 -8.88 -21.72 -3.09
N ILE A 60 -8.94 -21.19 -1.87
CA ILE A 60 -7.76 -20.78 -1.08
C ILE A 60 -6.76 -21.91 -0.83
N LYS A 61 -7.18 -23.18 -0.95
CA LYS A 61 -6.29 -24.34 -0.82
C LYS A 61 -5.41 -24.52 -2.07
N LYS A 62 -5.82 -23.97 -3.21
CA LYS A 62 -5.04 -23.99 -4.45
C LYS A 62 -4.07 -22.81 -4.45
N GLN A 63 -2.80 -23.12 -4.23
CA GLN A 63 -1.72 -22.13 -4.19
C GLN A 63 -1.39 -21.53 -5.57
N TYR A 64 -1.90 -22.12 -6.65
CA TYR A 64 -1.64 -21.72 -8.02
C TYR A 64 -2.89 -21.06 -8.63
N PRO A 65 -2.74 -19.98 -9.41
CA PRO A 65 -3.86 -19.37 -10.09
C PRO A 65 -4.41 -20.28 -11.20
N GLU A 66 -5.69 -20.11 -11.51
CA GLU A 66 -6.28 -20.74 -12.69
C GLU A 66 -5.68 -20.20 -14.00
N LYS A 67 -5.63 -21.04 -15.03
CA LYS A 67 -5.04 -20.68 -16.34
C LYS A 67 -5.73 -19.47 -16.97
N ASN A 68 -7.05 -19.36 -16.84
CA ASN A 68 -7.81 -18.23 -17.39
C ASN A 68 -7.51 -16.94 -16.63
N TYR A 69 -7.41 -16.99 -15.30
CA TYR A 69 -7.04 -15.84 -14.48
C TYR A 69 -5.68 -15.29 -14.90
N ILE A 70 -4.65 -16.15 -14.99
CA ILE A 70 -3.30 -15.67 -15.30
C ILE A 70 -3.20 -15.14 -16.74
N ARG A 71 -3.91 -15.75 -17.69
CA ARG A 71 -4.01 -15.23 -19.08
C ARG A 71 -4.62 -13.83 -19.09
N ASN A 72 -5.71 -13.62 -18.36
CA ASN A 72 -6.39 -12.33 -18.30
C ASN A 72 -5.52 -11.29 -17.58
N LEU A 73 -4.82 -11.68 -16.51
CA LEU A 73 -3.88 -10.80 -15.83
C LEU A 73 -2.74 -10.36 -16.76
N LYS A 74 -2.19 -11.25 -17.58
CA LYS A 74 -1.18 -10.88 -18.58
C LYS A 74 -1.68 -9.85 -19.59
N MET A 75 -2.93 -9.96 -20.03
CA MET A 75 -3.56 -8.95 -20.91
C MET A 75 -3.72 -7.60 -20.22
N ILE A 76 -4.10 -7.60 -18.94
CA ILE A 76 -4.17 -6.37 -18.12
C ILE A 76 -2.77 -5.75 -18.00
N MET A 77 -1.75 -6.54 -17.67
CA MET A 77 -0.39 -6.03 -17.51
C MET A 77 0.18 -5.42 -18.80
N ARG A 78 -0.12 -6.01 -19.96
CA ARG A 78 0.30 -5.45 -21.27
C ARG A 78 -0.33 -4.09 -21.56
N GLN A 79 -1.52 -3.81 -21.02
CA GLN A 79 -2.16 -2.49 -21.12
C GLN A 79 -1.62 -1.52 -20.06
N LEU A 80 -1.46 -1.96 -18.81
CA LEU A 80 -1.08 -1.10 -17.70
C LEU A 80 0.38 -0.66 -17.70
N ILE A 81 1.31 -1.54 -18.12
CA ILE A 81 2.75 -1.23 -18.08
C ILE A 81 3.10 0.01 -18.91
N PRO A 82 2.61 0.17 -20.16
CA PRO A 82 2.81 1.41 -20.91
C PRO A 82 2.21 2.66 -20.26
N LEU A 83 1.11 2.53 -19.51
CA LEU A 83 0.40 3.65 -18.88
C LEU A 83 0.97 4.04 -17.52
N ALA A 84 1.70 3.14 -16.85
CA ALA A 84 2.28 3.38 -15.53
C ALA A 84 3.58 2.59 -15.35
N PRO A 85 4.63 2.84 -16.17
CA PRO A 85 5.82 1.99 -16.17
C PRO A 85 6.59 2.04 -14.84
N ALA A 86 6.78 3.23 -14.27
CA ALA A 86 7.47 3.41 -12.98
C ALA A 86 6.85 2.55 -11.85
N LEU A 87 5.52 2.41 -11.87
CA LEU A 87 4.76 1.66 -10.87
C LEU A 87 5.25 0.22 -10.72
N PHE A 88 5.62 -0.43 -11.82
CA PHE A 88 5.97 -1.85 -11.83
C PHE A 88 7.47 -2.15 -12.01
N ARG A 89 8.27 -1.13 -12.28
CA ARG A 89 9.71 -1.29 -12.53
C ARG A 89 10.40 -2.04 -11.39
N GLU A 90 11.29 -2.99 -11.71
CA GLU A 90 12.06 -3.81 -10.75
C GLU A 90 11.24 -4.69 -9.79
N LEU A 91 9.92 -4.79 -9.96
CA LEU A 91 9.06 -5.61 -9.11
C LEU A 91 8.95 -7.04 -9.60
N THR A 92 8.55 -7.93 -8.69
CA THR A 92 8.21 -9.32 -8.96
C THR A 92 6.74 -9.53 -8.66
N TYR A 93 6.00 -10.16 -9.58
CA TYR A 93 4.61 -10.56 -9.37
C TYR A 93 4.51 -11.71 -8.36
N SER A 94 3.50 -11.61 -7.49
CA SER A 94 3.12 -12.62 -6.50
C SER A 94 1.61 -12.86 -6.56
N PHE A 95 1.21 -14.12 -6.66
CA PHE A 95 -0.18 -14.52 -6.51
C PHE A 95 -0.52 -14.77 -5.04
N ASP A 96 -1.64 -14.20 -4.60
CA ASP A 96 -2.26 -14.47 -3.30
C ASP A 96 -3.63 -15.13 -3.53
N PRO A 97 -3.83 -16.41 -3.15
CA PRO A 97 -5.07 -17.13 -3.37
C PRO A 97 -6.24 -16.56 -2.54
N THR A 98 -5.98 -15.71 -1.55
CA THR A 98 -7.01 -15.06 -0.73
C THR A 98 -7.50 -13.73 -1.31
N GLU A 99 -6.74 -13.14 -2.25
CA GLU A 99 -7.04 -11.82 -2.82
C GLU A 99 -6.82 -11.81 -4.34
N ILE A 100 -7.51 -12.68 -5.08
CA ILE A 100 -7.30 -12.83 -6.53
C ILE A 100 -7.58 -11.55 -7.34
N LEU A 101 -8.48 -10.68 -6.87
CA LEU A 101 -8.76 -9.39 -7.51
C LEU A 101 -7.80 -8.27 -7.08
N ARG A 102 -6.78 -8.60 -6.28
CA ARG A 102 -5.73 -7.67 -5.84
C ARG A 102 -4.34 -8.23 -6.14
N PRO A 103 -3.96 -8.34 -7.42
CA PRO A 103 -2.66 -8.87 -7.79
C PRO A 103 -1.56 -8.03 -7.12
N SER A 104 -0.61 -8.76 -6.53
CA SER A 104 0.44 -8.18 -5.70
C SER A 104 1.79 -8.24 -6.41
N PHE A 105 2.59 -7.22 -6.19
CA PHE A 105 3.93 -7.08 -6.72
C PHE A 105 4.85 -6.65 -5.59
N PHE A 106 6.08 -7.13 -5.56
CA PHE A 106 6.98 -6.83 -4.47
C PHE A 106 8.42 -6.59 -4.90
N LYS A 107 9.16 -5.92 -4.03
CA LYS A 107 10.61 -5.80 -4.09
C LYS A 107 11.19 -5.87 -2.69
N LEU A 108 12.24 -6.68 -2.54
CA LEU A 108 13.02 -6.75 -1.31
C LEU A 108 14.17 -5.75 -1.36
N TYR A 109 14.35 -5.02 -0.28
CA TYR A 109 15.49 -4.15 -0.05
C TYR A 109 16.20 -4.52 1.25
N LYS A 110 17.45 -4.10 1.40
CA LYS A 110 18.25 -4.31 2.60
C LYS A 110 18.97 -3.00 2.95
N ILE A 111 18.84 -2.58 4.20
CA ILE A 111 19.60 -1.48 4.81
C ILE A 111 20.26 -2.06 6.05
N GLU A 112 21.60 -2.05 6.08
CA GLU A 112 22.38 -2.69 7.14
C GLU A 112 21.94 -4.16 7.35
N ASN A 113 21.47 -4.51 8.54
CA ASN A 113 20.99 -5.86 8.88
C ASN A 113 19.46 -6.00 8.77
N THR A 114 18.74 -4.97 8.33
CA THR A 114 17.27 -4.98 8.26
C THR A 114 16.79 -5.14 6.81
N HIS A 115 15.83 -6.03 6.61
CA HIS A 115 15.15 -6.20 5.33
C HIS A 115 13.86 -5.38 5.29
N TYR A 116 13.54 -4.84 4.11
CA TYR A 116 12.32 -4.08 3.85
C TYR A 116 11.62 -4.65 2.63
N LEU A 117 10.32 -4.88 2.76
CA LEU A 117 9.47 -5.33 1.67
C LEU A 117 8.65 -4.16 1.15
N TYR A 118 8.91 -3.74 -0.08
CA TYR A 118 7.94 -2.93 -0.82
C TYR A 118 6.88 -3.86 -1.40
N VAL A 119 5.62 -3.57 -1.13
CA VAL A 119 4.46 -4.27 -1.67
C VAL A 119 3.59 -3.26 -2.40
N LEU A 120 3.31 -3.54 -3.66
CA LEU A 120 2.28 -2.90 -4.47
C LEU A 120 1.13 -3.89 -4.63
N ARG A 121 -0.10 -3.48 -4.32
CA ARG A 121 -1.30 -4.28 -4.63
C ARG A 121 -2.23 -3.45 -5.49
N LEU A 122 -2.57 -3.93 -6.67
CA LEU A 122 -3.64 -3.32 -7.47
C LEU A 122 -5.00 -3.71 -6.87
N ASN A 123 -6.06 -3.02 -7.26
CA ASN A 123 -7.42 -3.39 -6.92
C ASN A 123 -8.30 -3.38 -8.18
N LEU A 124 -8.51 -4.59 -8.72
CA LEU A 124 -9.26 -4.86 -9.95
C LEU A 124 -10.74 -5.15 -9.70
N LEU A 125 -11.27 -4.74 -8.54
CA LEU A 125 -12.71 -4.78 -8.27
C LEU A 125 -13.41 -3.73 -9.13
N PHE A 126 -14.51 -4.15 -9.76
CA PHE A 126 -15.41 -3.26 -10.48
C PHE A 126 -16.07 -2.26 -9.52
N ARG A 127 -16.12 -0.99 -9.91
CA ARG A 127 -16.73 0.12 -9.18
C ARG A 127 -17.81 0.75 -10.06
N ALA A 128 -19.06 0.53 -9.70
CA ALA A 128 -20.21 0.99 -10.50
C ALA A 128 -20.28 2.52 -10.71
N GLN A 129 -19.63 3.31 -9.84
CA GLN A 129 -19.60 4.76 -9.95
C GLN A 129 -18.51 5.26 -10.89
N ASP A 130 -17.40 4.53 -11.04
CA ASP A 130 -16.23 4.97 -11.81
C ASP A 130 -16.07 4.25 -13.15
N ASP A 131 -16.55 3.01 -13.22
CA ASP A 131 -16.21 2.08 -14.30
C ASP A 131 -17.35 1.91 -15.31
N ILE A 132 -16.98 1.82 -16.59
CA ILE A 132 -17.92 1.60 -17.69
C ILE A 132 -18.00 0.09 -17.98
N ILE A 133 -19.16 -0.52 -17.77
CA ILE A 133 -19.37 -1.94 -18.11
C ILE A 133 -19.28 -2.14 -19.63
N LEU A 134 -18.44 -3.08 -20.05
CA LEU A 134 -18.34 -3.54 -21.43
C LEU A 134 -19.24 -4.76 -21.65
N GLU A 135 -19.12 -5.77 -20.79
CA GLU A 135 -19.97 -6.97 -20.78
C GLU A 135 -20.40 -7.29 -19.34
N ARG A 136 -21.65 -7.71 -19.18
CA ARG A 136 -22.19 -8.06 -17.86
C ARG A 136 -21.48 -9.27 -17.28
N GLY A 137 -21.17 -9.19 -15.99
CA GLY A 137 -20.69 -10.34 -15.22
C GLY A 137 -21.80 -11.35 -14.94
N ASN A 138 -21.45 -12.36 -14.14
CA ASN A 138 -22.40 -13.35 -13.63
C ASN A 138 -22.05 -13.70 -12.18
N ASN A 139 -22.62 -14.79 -11.64
CA ASN A 139 -22.40 -15.19 -10.25
C ASN A 139 -20.96 -15.65 -9.95
N ASP A 140 -20.15 -15.91 -10.97
CA ASP A 140 -18.78 -16.42 -10.81
C ASP A 140 -17.71 -15.44 -11.33
N LEU A 141 -18.13 -14.47 -12.15
CA LEU A 141 -17.26 -13.55 -12.88
C LEU A 141 -17.69 -12.11 -12.65
N ASN A 142 -16.72 -11.25 -12.32
CA ASN A 142 -16.91 -9.80 -12.35
C ASN A 142 -17.27 -9.35 -13.79
N PRO A 143 -18.03 -8.25 -13.95
CA PRO A 143 -18.20 -7.61 -15.25
C PRO A 143 -16.85 -7.34 -15.91
N SER A 144 -16.81 -7.37 -17.24
CA SER A 144 -15.70 -6.74 -17.95
C SER A 144 -16.00 -5.24 -18.03
N TYR A 145 -14.98 -4.42 -17.84
CA TYR A 145 -15.17 -2.98 -17.72
C TYR A 145 -13.98 -2.18 -18.25
N ARG A 146 -14.23 -0.91 -18.54
CA ARG A 146 -13.24 0.08 -18.96
C ARG A 146 -13.15 1.20 -17.95
N THR A 147 -11.93 1.66 -17.67
CA THR A 147 -11.64 2.73 -16.72
C THR A 147 -10.29 3.37 -17.02
N ASN A 148 -10.05 4.58 -16.54
CA ASN A 148 -8.71 5.19 -16.44
C ASN A 148 -8.25 5.34 -14.97
N HIS A 149 -9.02 4.85 -14.00
CA HIS A 149 -8.68 4.89 -12.58
C HIS A 149 -8.02 3.57 -12.16
N LEU A 150 -6.72 3.60 -11.84
CA LEU A 150 -5.98 2.45 -11.31
C LEU A 150 -5.89 2.53 -9.80
N TYR A 151 -6.82 1.89 -9.11
CA TYR A 151 -6.83 1.77 -7.65
C TYR A 151 -5.73 0.84 -7.16
N LEU A 152 -5.00 1.26 -6.12
CA LEU A 152 -3.89 0.49 -5.58
C LEU A 152 -3.53 0.86 -4.14
N THR A 153 -2.73 0.01 -3.52
CA THR A 153 -1.98 0.35 -2.29
C THR A 153 -0.50 0.11 -2.54
N SER A 154 0.35 0.95 -1.98
CA SER A 154 1.79 0.74 -2.03
C SER A 154 2.43 1.04 -0.68
N THR A 155 3.25 0.12 -0.18
CA THR A 155 3.71 0.19 1.20
C THR A 155 5.10 -0.42 1.34
N ILE A 156 5.98 0.22 2.11
CA ILE A 156 7.23 -0.38 2.58
C ILE A 156 7.02 -0.90 3.99
N ILE A 157 7.32 -2.18 4.19
CA ILE A 157 7.08 -2.94 5.42
C ILE A 157 8.43 -3.42 5.97
N PRO A 158 8.78 -3.13 7.24
CA PRO A 158 9.97 -3.69 7.86
C PRO A 158 9.80 -5.19 8.14
N LEU A 159 10.82 -5.97 7.84
CA LEU A 159 10.83 -7.42 8.04
C LEU A 159 11.78 -7.81 9.18
N ASN A 160 11.36 -8.85 9.92
CA ASN A 160 12.23 -9.56 10.85
C ASN A 160 13.09 -10.57 10.10
N GLU A 161 12.51 -11.30 9.15
CA GLU A 161 13.18 -12.40 8.45
C GLU A 161 12.58 -12.60 7.05
N VAL A 162 13.41 -13.08 6.10
CA VAL A 162 12.94 -13.61 4.82
C VAL A 162 13.18 -15.12 4.83
N LYS A 163 12.11 -15.91 4.84
CA LYS A 163 12.21 -17.36 4.85
C LYS A 163 12.43 -17.90 3.45
N LEU A 164 13.47 -18.72 3.32
CA LEU A 164 13.82 -19.40 2.08
C LEU A 164 13.49 -20.90 2.19
N ASN A 165 13.05 -21.49 1.09
CA ASN A 165 12.94 -22.94 0.93
C ASN A 165 13.64 -23.32 -0.38
N ASP A 166 14.64 -24.22 -0.31
CA ASP A 166 15.50 -24.59 -1.44
C ASP A 166 16.06 -23.40 -2.24
N GLY A 167 16.49 -22.35 -1.52
CA GLY A 167 17.03 -21.11 -2.10
C GLY A 167 15.99 -20.18 -2.73
N LYS A 168 14.69 -20.52 -2.71
CA LYS A 168 13.59 -19.67 -3.18
C LYS A 168 12.89 -19.00 -2.00
N ILE A 169 12.47 -17.76 -2.19
CA ILE A 169 11.68 -17.04 -1.17
C ILE A 169 10.33 -17.75 -0.98
N GLN A 170 10.02 -18.11 0.26
CA GLN A 170 8.76 -18.75 0.63
C GLN A 170 7.83 -17.77 1.37
N SER A 171 8.37 -16.98 2.29
CA SER A 171 7.58 -15.99 3.04
C SER A 171 8.43 -14.85 3.60
N PHE A 172 7.76 -13.75 3.89
CA PHE A 172 8.33 -12.56 4.54
C PHE A 172 7.76 -12.44 5.94
N ILE A 173 8.60 -12.56 6.97
CA ILE A 173 8.19 -12.42 8.37
C ILE A 173 8.28 -10.95 8.76
N ILE A 174 7.14 -10.38 9.13
CA ILE A 174 7.02 -8.95 9.43
C ILE A 174 7.64 -8.66 10.81
N LYS A 175 8.33 -7.51 10.92
CA LYS A 175 8.82 -7.00 12.20
C LYS A 175 7.68 -6.34 12.97
N GLU A 176 6.94 -7.11 13.77
CA GLU A 176 5.91 -6.59 14.67
C GLU A 176 6.57 -5.80 15.81
N THR A 177 6.22 -4.51 15.96
CA THR A 177 6.70 -3.66 17.06
C THR A 177 5.57 -3.20 17.98
N ILE A 178 4.32 -3.35 17.55
CA ILE A 178 3.12 -2.86 18.24
C ILE A 178 2.37 -4.05 18.86
N SER A 179 1.99 -3.96 20.13
CA SER A 179 1.30 -5.05 20.83
C SER A 179 -0.11 -5.33 20.29
N GLN A 180 -0.56 -6.59 20.42
CA GLN A 180 -1.95 -7.01 20.13
C GLN A 180 -3.00 -6.39 21.06
N THR A 181 -2.59 -5.88 22.23
CA THR A 181 -3.46 -5.51 23.35
C THR A 181 -4.15 -4.15 23.22
N TRP A 182 -4.20 -3.58 22.02
CA TRP A 182 -5.17 -2.56 21.67
C TRP A 182 -6.58 -3.14 21.52
N ILE A 183 -7.01 -3.85 22.57
CA ILE A 183 -8.40 -4.23 22.82
C ILE A 183 -8.95 -3.12 23.72
N GLY A 184 -9.20 -1.99 23.08
CA GLY A 184 -10.04 -0.92 23.59
C GLY A 184 -11.06 -0.64 22.50
N GLU A 185 -12.11 -1.47 22.45
CA GLU A 185 -13.27 -1.34 21.55
C GLU A 185 -14.04 -0.04 21.82
N ARG A 186 -13.44 1.11 21.51
CA ARG A 186 -14.14 2.40 21.44
C ARG A 186 -13.82 3.19 20.17
N GLY A 187 -12.81 2.79 19.38
CA GLY A 187 -12.47 3.42 18.10
C GLY A 187 -12.84 2.56 16.89
N ARG A 188 -13.27 3.21 15.80
CA ARG A 188 -13.61 2.62 14.49
C ARG A 188 -12.37 2.09 13.76
N GLY A 189 -11.63 1.15 14.34
CA GLY A 189 -10.53 0.47 13.65
C GLY A 189 -11.07 -0.34 12.47
N TYR A 190 -10.65 -0.02 11.24
CA TYR A 190 -11.07 -0.79 10.06
C TYR A 190 -10.20 -2.04 9.94
N PHE A 191 -10.80 -3.20 10.13
CA PHE A 191 -10.25 -4.45 9.62
C PHE A 191 -10.42 -4.46 8.10
N VAL A 192 -9.44 -3.93 7.37
CA VAL A 192 -9.36 -4.22 5.94
C VAL A 192 -8.66 -5.56 5.81
N GLN A 193 -9.45 -6.63 5.59
CA GLN A 193 -8.96 -7.96 5.20
C GLN A 193 -8.04 -8.65 6.22
N GLY A 194 -8.35 -8.55 7.51
CA GLY A 194 -7.53 -9.19 8.57
C GLY A 194 -6.22 -8.46 8.90
N ILE A 195 -5.98 -7.30 8.27
CA ILE A 195 -4.86 -6.42 8.60
C ILE A 195 -5.38 -5.31 9.51
N TRP A 196 -4.79 -5.23 10.70
CA TRP A 196 -5.11 -4.17 11.66
C TRP A 196 -4.52 -2.83 11.18
N MET A 197 -5.38 -1.84 10.98
CA MET A 197 -5.02 -0.45 10.75
C MET A 197 -5.62 0.41 11.86
N ASP A 198 -4.76 1.08 12.60
CA ASP A 198 -5.14 2.00 13.67
C ASP A 198 -4.98 3.43 13.17
N ASP A 199 -6.09 4.15 13.10
CA ASP A 199 -6.16 5.50 12.56
C ASP A 199 -5.45 6.51 13.48
N ASP A 200 -5.54 6.34 14.80
CA ASP A 200 -4.89 7.22 15.76
C ASP A 200 -3.37 7.03 15.76
N LEU A 201 -2.88 5.78 15.72
CA LEU A 201 -1.45 5.50 15.53
C LEU A 201 -0.95 5.98 14.17
N THR A 202 -1.75 5.80 13.11
CA THR A 202 -1.41 6.30 11.76
C THR A 202 -1.27 7.82 11.76
N LYS A 203 -2.22 8.54 12.36
CA LYS A 203 -2.15 10.00 12.53
C LYS A 203 -0.96 10.38 13.40
N PHE A 204 -0.72 9.70 14.53
CA PHE A 204 0.41 9.95 15.42
C PHE A 204 1.74 9.85 14.67
N PHE A 205 2.00 8.70 14.05
CA PHE A 205 3.25 8.45 13.33
C PHE A 205 3.43 9.44 12.19
N SER A 206 2.39 9.69 11.40
CA SER A 206 2.47 10.65 10.29
C SER A 206 2.72 12.07 10.77
N LYS A 207 1.92 12.59 11.71
CA LYS A 207 2.02 13.97 12.20
C LYS A 207 3.33 14.26 12.90
N LEU A 208 3.94 13.24 13.52
CA LEU A 208 5.24 13.39 14.16
C LEU A 208 6.34 13.79 13.17
N PHE A 209 6.28 13.30 11.94
CA PHE A 209 7.30 13.53 10.90
C PHE A 209 6.91 14.55 9.83
N LEU A 210 5.75 15.19 9.96
CA LEU A 210 5.32 16.29 9.09
C LEU A 210 5.68 17.67 9.69
N PRO A 211 5.90 18.71 8.88
CA PRO A 211 5.99 20.08 9.39
C PRO A 211 4.76 20.46 10.24
N LYS A 212 4.94 21.31 11.26
CA LYS A 212 3.83 21.79 12.10
C LYS A 212 2.77 22.47 11.22
N GLY A 213 1.50 22.12 11.43
CA GLY A 213 0.37 22.66 10.66
C GLY A 213 0.23 22.11 9.24
N LYS A 214 1.13 21.22 8.77
CA LYS A 214 1.01 20.60 7.45
C LYS A 214 -0.27 19.75 7.37
N ARG A 215 -1.08 20.04 6.36
CA ARG A 215 -2.28 19.27 6.02
C ARG A 215 -1.97 18.35 4.84
N THR A 216 -1.95 17.06 5.11
CA THR A 216 -1.72 16.02 4.10
C THR A 216 -2.89 15.06 3.96
N TYR A 217 -3.96 15.20 4.76
CA TYR A 217 -5.13 14.34 4.67
C TYR A 217 -5.74 14.38 3.25
N PRO A 218 -6.10 13.22 2.66
CA PRO A 218 -6.12 11.86 3.26
C PRO A 218 -4.81 11.08 3.18
N PHE A 219 -3.73 11.67 2.65
CA PHE A 219 -2.40 11.05 2.61
C PHE A 219 -1.70 11.08 3.99
N TYR A 220 -1.35 9.87 4.45
CA TYR A 220 -0.53 9.64 5.64
C TYR A 220 0.77 8.93 5.24
N PRO A 221 1.95 9.58 5.38
CA PRO A 221 3.23 8.99 4.99
C PRO A 221 3.65 7.78 5.82
N PHE A 222 3.20 7.72 7.07
CA PHE A 222 3.48 6.63 8.00
C PHE A 222 2.17 6.04 8.52
N ILE A 223 1.98 4.76 8.28
CA ILE A 223 0.76 4.04 8.63
C ILE A 223 1.06 2.94 9.63
N CYS A 224 0.12 2.71 10.53
CA CYS A 224 0.12 1.51 11.36
C CYS A 224 -0.52 0.36 10.55
N LYS A 225 0.30 -0.59 10.11
CA LYS A 225 -0.16 -1.76 9.34
C LYS A 225 0.66 -2.97 9.76
N TYR A 226 0.05 -4.15 9.83
CA TYR A 226 0.72 -5.39 10.26
C TYR A 226 1.41 -5.28 11.63
N LYS A 227 0.80 -4.52 12.56
CA LYS A 227 1.36 -4.25 13.92
C LYS A 227 2.76 -3.66 13.90
N THR A 228 3.04 -2.83 12.90
CA THR A 228 4.32 -2.13 12.78
C THR A 228 4.12 -0.80 12.07
N VAL A 229 5.17 0.03 12.12
CA VAL A 229 5.21 1.29 11.38
C VAL A 229 5.64 0.98 9.96
N CYS A 230 4.73 1.21 9.01
CA CYS A 230 4.99 1.09 7.59
C CYS A 230 5.04 2.48 6.94
N GLN A 231 5.68 2.58 5.77
CA GLN A 231 5.65 3.80 4.97
C GLN A 231 4.69 3.64 3.79
N ASN A 232 3.76 4.58 3.64
CA ASN A 232 2.96 4.70 2.44
C ASN A 232 3.78 5.40 1.35
N VAL A 233 3.76 4.89 0.13
CA VAL A 233 4.60 5.40 -0.97
C VAL A 233 3.74 6.02 -2.07
N ILE A 234 4.12 7.22 -2.48
CA ILE A 234 3.48 7.98 -3.57
C ILE A 234 4.46 8.33 -4.71
N ASP A 235 5.76 8.23 -4.46
CA ASP A 235 6.79 8.25 -5.49
C ASP A 235 7.08 6.81 -5.92
N PHE A 236 6.51 6.44 -7.06
CA PHE A 236 6.57 5.09 -7.57
C PHE A 236 7.84 4.79 -8.36
N SER A 237 8.71 5.77 -8.62
CA SER A 237 9.96 5.52 -9.36
C SER A 237 10.86 4.54 -8.61
N ALA A 238 11.71 3.80 -9.33
CA ALA A 238 12.64 2.87 -8.69
C ALA A 238 13.64 3.59 -7.77
N SER A 239 14.09 4.78 -8.17
CA SER A 239 14.93 5.66 -7.37
C SER A 239 14.16 6.24 -6.17
N GLY A 240 12.93 6.72 -6.37
CA GLY A 240 12.03 7.21 -5.33
C GLY A 240 11.85 6.23 -4.19
N ARG A 241 11.46 4.99 -4.51
CA ARG A 241 11.35 3.92 -3.50
C ARG A 241 12.64 3.70 -2.71
N ARG A 242 13.79 3.74 -3.37
CA ARG A 242 15.11 3.54 -2.73
C ARG A 242 15.49 4.71 -1.81
N THR A 243 15.22 5.95 -2.21
CA THR A 243 15.57 7.15 -1.42
C THR A 243 14.77 7.25 -0.11
N LYS A 244 13.56 6.68 -0.07
CA LYS A 244 12.71 6.67 1.14
C LYS A 244 13.14 5.63 2.18
N LEU A 245 13.86 4.57 1.80
CA LEU A 245 14.26 3.49 2.72
C LEU A 245 15.15 3.95 3.89
N PRO A 246 16.25 4.71 3.69
CA PRO A 246 17.05 5.19 4.81
C PRO A 246 16.25 6.08 5.77
N TYR A 247 15.25 6.79 5.25
CA TYR A 247 14.37 7.62 6.06
C TYR A 247 13.45 6.78 6.93
N LEU A 248 12.74 5.80 6.36
CA LEU A 248 11.93 4.86 7.14
C LEU A 248 12.77 4.11 8.18
N HIS A 249 13.98 3.68 7.82
CA HIS A 249 14.89 2.99 8.73
C HIS A 249 15.20 3.82 9.98
N ARG A 250 15.55 5.11 9.80
CA ARG A 250 15.76 6.05 10.91
C ARG A 250 14.49 6.30 11.72
N VAL A 251 13.34 6.44 11.07
CA VAL A 251 12.04 6.63 11.74
C VAL A 251 11.71 5.45 12.65
N ILE A 252 11.89 4.23 12.16
CA ILE A 252 11.63 3.02 12.94
C ILE A 252 12.56 2.98 14.18
N HIS A 253 13.86 3.20 14.01
CA HIS A 253 14.79 3.21 15.15
C HIS A 253 14.51 4.32 16.16
N PHE A 254 14.00 5.47 15.72
CA PHE A 254 13.55 6.53 16.62
C PHE A 254 12.30 6.12 17.41
N LEU A 255 11.32 5.48 16.75
CA LEU A 255 10.04 5.13 17.35
C LEU A 255 10.09 3.90 18.24
N GLU A 256 10.88 2.87 17.87
CA GLU A 256 10.98 1.59 18.58
C GLU A 256 11.09 1.70 20.11
N PRO A 257 12.01 2.50 20.68
CA PRO A 257 12.13 2.64 22.14
C PRO A 257 10.94 3.36 22.80
N GLN A 258 10.07 4.00 22.00
CA GLN A 258 8.95 4.81 22.47
C GLN A 258 7.58 4.14 22.24
N ILE A 259 7.51 3.04 21.47
CA ILE A 259 6.23 2.41 21.08
C ILE A 259 5.35 2.12 22.29
N THR A 260 5.88 1.50 23.35
CA THR A 260 5.09 1.19 24.56
C THR A 260 4.49 2.45 25.19
N LYS A 261 5.23 3.56 25.23
CA LYS A 261 4.72 4.83 25.78
C LYS A 261 3.64 5.43 24.88
N ILE A 262 3.86 5.42 23.56
CA ILE A 262 2.89 5.89 22.57
C ILE A 262 1.58 5.08 22.69
N GLN A 263 1.69 3.75 22.76
CA GLN A 263 0.53 2.87 22.92
C GLN A 263 -0.23 3.15 24.21
N ASN A 264 0.47 3.31 25.33
CA ASN A 264 -0.18 3.62 26.61
C ASN A 264 -0.89 4.97 26.60
N ALA A 265 -0.31 5.99 25.95
CA ALA A 265 -0.91 7.32 25.88
C ALA A 265 -2.20 7.34 25.06
N LEU A 266 -2.24 6.60 23.96
CA LEU A 266 -3.40 6.57 23.08
C LEU A 266 -4.45 5.53 23.54
N LYS A 267 -4.11 4.58 24.43
CA LYS A 267 -5.01 3.48 24.86
C LYS A 267 -6.42 3.94 25.26
N ASN A 268 -6.52 5.12 25.87
CA ASN A 268 -7.77 5.71 26.34
C ASN A 268 -8.06 7.09 25.73
N ASN A 269 -7.28 7.53 24.74
CA ASN A 269 -7.38 8.87 24.16
C ASN A 269 -7.28 8.81 22.63
N GLU A 270 -8.17 9.53 21.95
CA GLU A 270 -8.00 9.79 20.51
C GLU A 270 -6.73 10.60 20.28
N PHE A 271 -6.11 10.45 19.11
CA PHE A 271 -4.91 11.21 18.80
C PHE A 271 -5.19 12.71 18.73
N SER A 272 -4.38 13.48 19.45
CA SER A 272 -4.26 14.93 19.31
C SER A 272 -2.78 15.33 19.35
N GLU A 273 -2.42 16.39 18.64
CA GLU A 273 -1.08 17.00 18.72
C GLU A 273 -0.81 17.58 20.12
N ASP A 274 -1.82 17.65 20.99
CA ASP A 274 -1.68 18.14 22.36
C ASP A 274 -1.23 17.12 23.40
N ILE A 275 -1.20 15.82 23.07
CA ILE A 275 -0.78 14.76 23.99
C ILE A 275 0.71 14.93 24.36
N ASP A 276 1.04 14.81 25.64
CA ASP A 276 2.38 15.06 26.17
C ASP A 276 3.47 14.25 25.46
N ILE A 277 3.26 12.94 25.25
CA ILE A 277 4.25 12.11 24.54
C ILE A 277 4.44 12.56 23.09
N PHE A 278 3.40 13.08 22.43
CA PHE A 278 3.54 13.61 21.08
C PHE A 278 4.41 14.86 21.09
N LYS A 279 4.16 15.81 22.00
CA LYS A 279 4.95 17.04 22.15
C LYS A 279 6.42 16.72 22.46
N GLU A 280 6.67 15.84 23.42
CA GLU A 280 8.02 15.39 23.81
C GLU A 280 8.79 14.80 22.61
N LEU A 281 8.15 13.90 21.86
CA LEU A 281 8.79 13.29 20.69
C LEU A 281 8.95 14.30 19.56
N LYS A 282 7.99 15.21 19.36
CA LYS A 282 8.02 16.21 18.30
C LYS A 282 9.22 17.13 18.42
N GLU A 283 9.55 17.54 19.66
CA GLU A 283 10.74 18.37 19.96
C GLU A 283 12.05 17.64 19.66
N LYS A 284 12.07 16.30 19.77
CA LYS A 284 13.25 15.47 19.51
C LYS A 284 13.46 15.17 18.03
N VAL A 285 12.45 15.35 17.17
CA VAL A 285 12.57 15.10 15.73
C VAL A 285 13.33 16.26 15.06
N PRO A 286 14.48 16.02 14.41
CA PRO A 286 15.22 17.06 13.72
C PRO A 286 14.40 17.65 12.57
N SER A 287 14.45 18.97 12.37
CA SER A 287 13.73 19.64 11.27
C SER A 287 14.12 19.12 9.88
N SER A 288 15.35 18.64 9.72
CA SER A 288 15.82 18.01 8.47
C SER A 288 15.00 16.78 8.07
N TRP A 289 14.28 16.15 9.01
CA TRP A 289 13.42 15.01 8.73
C TRP A 289 12.08 15.42 8.10
N TYR A 290 11.74 16.70 8.09
CA TYR A 290 10.51 17.20 7.46
C TYR A 290 10.68 17.44 5.95
N LYS A 291 11.91 17.69 5.49
CA LYS A 291 12.25 18.00 4.09
C LYS A 291 11.60 17.07 3.05
N PRO A 292 11.56 15.74 3.23
CA PRO A 292 10.94 14.84 2.24
C PRO A 292 9.43 15.06 2.03
N TRP A 293 8.78 15.87 2.88
CA TRP A 293 7.33 16.06 2.93
C TRP A 293 6.91 17.52 2.75
N GLU A 294 7.86 18.45 2.67
CA GLU A 294 7.58 19.90 2.57
C GLU A 294 6.81 20.25 1.30
N ASN A 295 7.12 19.56 0.20
CA ASN A 295 6.53 19.84 -1.11
C ASN A 295 5.16 19.19 -1.33
N ILE A 296 4.78 18.21 -0.50
CA ILE A 296 3.50 17.51 -0.68
C ILE A 296 2.33 18.47 -0.50
N LYS A 297 1.43 18.54 -1.47
CA LYS A 297 0.19 19.31 -1.37
C LYS A 297 -0.99 18.41 -1.68
N ILE A 298 -2.09 18.68 -0.97
CA ILE A 298 -3.38 18.06 -1.24
C ILE A 298 -4.31 19.11 -1.79
N LYS A 299 -4.78 18.90 -3.02
CA LYS A 299 -5.74 19.77 -3.68
C LYS A 299 -7.10 19.07 -3.68
N VAL A 300 -8.07 19.71 -3.06
CA VAL A 300 -9.45 19.22 -3.01
C VAL A 300 -10.20 19.73 -4.24
N TYR A 301 -10.95 18.85 -4.91
CA TYR A 301 -11.79 19.21 -6.04
C TYR A 301 -13.06 18.36 -6.08
N LEU A 302 -14.01 18.73 -6.94
CA LEU A 302 -15.18 17.91 -7.27
C LEU A 302 -14.95 17.24 -8.63
N ASN A 303 -15.21 15.94 -8.72
CA ASN A 303 -15.14 15.20 -9.97
C ASN A 303 -16.37 15.47 -10.85
N ASN A 304 -16.46 14.81 -12.01
CA ASN A 304 -17.56 14.99 -12.97
C ASN A 304 -18.94 14.54 -12.44
N GLN A 305 -18.99 13.89 -11.28
CA GLN A 305 -20.20 13.44 -10.59
C GLN A 305 -20.49 14.26 -9.33
N ASP A 306 -19.86 15.43 -9.17
CA ASP A 306 -19.95 16.30 -8.00
C ASP A 306 -19.51 15.61 -6.69
N GLN A 307 -18.69 14.56 -6.78
CA GLN A 307 -18.11 13.89 -5.62
C GLN A 307 -16.75 14.51 -5.30
N LYS A 308 -16.45 14.59 -3.99
CA LYS A 308 -15.21 15.17 -3.50
C LYS A 308 -14.03 14.22 -3.73
N GLU A 309 -12.99 14.70 -4.38
CA GLU A 309 -11.73 14.00 -4.58
C GLU A 309 -10.54 14.85 -4.10
N PHE A 310 -9.39 14.20 -3.97
CA PHE A 310 -8.16 14.81 -3.48
C PHE A 310 -7.00 14.44 -4.40
N GLU A 311 -6.37 15.42 -5.03
CA GLU A 311 -5.15 15.25 -5.81
C GLU A 311 -3.92 15.42 -4.92
N VAL A 312 -2.93 14.53 -5.05
CA VAL A 312 -1.65 14.55 -4.34
C VAL A 312 -0.55 15.04 -5.29
N GLU A 313 -0.04 16.25 -5.03
CA GLU A 313 1.13 16.83 -5.68
C GLU A 313 2.35 16.60 -4.78
N ASP A 314 3.50 16.12 -5.30
CA ASP A 314 4.71 15.85 -4.53
C ASP A 314 6.02 16.31 -5.19
#